data_AF-A0A139PK27-F1
#
_entry.id   AF-A0A139PK27-F1
#
_cell.length_a   1.000
_cell.length_b   1.000
_cell.length_c   1.000
_cell.angle_alpha   90.00
_cell.angle_beta   90.00
_cell.angle_gamma   90.00
#
_symmetry.space_group_name_H-M   'P 1'
#
loop_
_entity.id
_entity.type
_entity.pdbx_description
1 polymer ?
#
loop_
_entity_poly.entity_id
_entity_poly.type
_entity_poly.pdbx_seq_one_letter_code
_entity_poly.pdbx_strand_id
1 'polypeptide(L)' 'MKYDKQAELDGLKRTIEQNEEKIIEYSKPCDARKRRIRALERDLLKKKNKELRKKIKELEDET' A
#
# COMPACT_ATOMS: atom_id res chain seq x y z
N MET A 1 14.33 -23.17 1.81
CA MET A 1 14.62 -21.76 1.47
C MET A 1 13.73 -20.85 2.31
N LYS A 2 14.05 -20.67 3.61
CA LYS A 2 13.25 -19.86 4.55
C LYS A 2 13.44 -18.34 4.38
N TYR A 3 14.54 -17.93 3.75
CA TYR A 3 14.92 -16.51 3.60
C TYR A 3 14.06 -15.76 2.58
N ASP A 4 13.57 -16.42 1.54
CA ASP A 4 12.81 -15.76 0.47
C ASP A 4 11.41 -15.31 0.92
N LYS A 5 10.73 -16.12 1.74
CA LYS A 5 9.38 -15.78 2.26
C LYS A 5 9.39 -14.58 3.20
N GLN A 6 10.39 -14.51 4.09
CA GLN A 6 10.52 -13.38 5.01
C GLN A 6 10.86 -12.08 4.26
N ALA A 7 11.77 -12.16 3.28
CA ALA A 7 12.11 -11.03 2.42
C ALA A 7 10.91 -10.55 1.58
N GLU A 8 10.08 -11.48 1.09
CA GLU A 8 8.84 -11.14 0.38
C GLU A 8 7.84 -10.42 1.31
N LEU A 9 7.61 -10.93 2.52
CA LEU A 9 6.74 -10.30 3.51
C LEU A 9 7.22 -8.88 3.87
N ASP A 10 8.50 -8.71 4.13
CA ASP A 10 9.09 -7.42 4.48
C ASP A 10 9.00 -6.44 3.30
N GLY A 11 9.19 -6.92 2.05
CA GLY A 11 8.99 -6.13 0.84
C GLY A 11 7.54 -5.66 0.66
N LEU A 12 6.57 -6.53 0.93
CA LEU A 12 5.14 -6.19 0.89
C LEU A 12 4.78 -5.16 1.98
N LYS A 13 5.28 -5.34 3.21
CA LYS A 13 5.07 -4.39 4.32
C LYS A 13 5.64 -3.01 4.00
N ARG A 14 6.88 -2.95 3.49
CA ARG A 14 7.52 -1.70 3.05
C ARG A 14 6.74 -0.99 1.94
N THR A 15 6.16 -1.76 1.00
CA THR A 15 5.33 -1.19 -0.07
C THR A 15 4.05 -0.56 0.48
N ILE A 16 3.42 -1.19 1.48
CA ILE A 16 2.23 -0.64 2.15
C ILE A 16 2.56 0.67 2.85
N GLU A 17 3.68 0.74 3.59
CA GLU A 17 4.13 1.96 4.28
C GLU A 17 4.33 3.12 3.29
N GLN A 18 5.04 2.89 2.18
CA GLN A 18 5.23 3.89 1.13
C GLN A 18 3.91 4.38 0.53
N ASN A 19 2.94 3.48 0.36
CA ASN A 19 1.61 3.85 -0.13
C ASN A 19 0.83 4.67 0.91
N GLU A 20 0.97 4.37 2.20
CA GLU A 20 0.33 5.12 3.28
C GLU A 20 0.90 6.54 3.39
N GLU A 21 2.22 6.71 3.25
CA GLU A 21 2.86 8.03 3.16
C GLU A 21 2.29 8.87 2.00
N LYS A 22 2.15 8.26 0.82
CA LYS A 22 1.53 8.92 -0.35
C LYS A 22 0.08 9.28 -0.10
N ILE A 23 -0.69 8.40 0.56
CA ILE A 23 -2.08 8.71 0.92
C ILE A 23 -2.15 9.93 1.85
N ILE A 24 -1.26 10.01 2.85
CA ILE A 24 -1.18 11.16 3.75
C ILE A 24 -0.81 12.44 2.98
N GLU A 25 0.19 12.36 2.09
CA GLU A 25 0.59 13.49 1.24
C GLU A 25 -0.58 13.98 0.37
N TYR A 26 -1.30 13.06 -0.27
CA TYR A 26 -2.44 13.39 -1.12
C TYR A 26 -3.66 13.83 -0.33
N SER A 27 -3.70 13.61 0.98
CA SER A 27 -4.74 14.08 1.89
C SER A 27 -4.58 15.56 2.25
N LYS A 28 -3.39 16.12 2.05
CA LYS A 28 -3.14 17.55 2.24
C LYS A 28 -3.92 18.40 1.22
N PRO A 29 -4.32 19.64 1.58
CA PRO A 29 -4.95 20.57 0.66
C PRO A 29 -4.14 20.74 -0.63
N CYS A 30 -4.83 20.81 -1.77
CA CYS A 30 -4.19 21.05 -3.06
C CYS A 30 -5.08 21.86 -4.00
N ASP A 31 -4.49 22.32 -5.10
CA ASP A 31 -5.19 23.00 -6.19
C ASP A 31 -6.44 22.24 -6.64
N ALA A 32 -7.52 22.96 -6.93
CA ALA A 32 -8.78 22.38 -7.39
C ALA A 32 -8.60 21.45 -8.61
N ARG A 33 -7.68 21.80 -9.53
CA ARG A 33 -7.34 21.01 -10.72
C ARG A 33 -6.76 19.63 -10.39
N LYS A 34 -5.95 19.53 -9.32
CA LYS A 34 -5.27 18.29 -8.91
C LYS A 34 -6.10 17.47 -7.91
N ARG A 35 -7.11 18.09 -7.29
CA ARG A 35 -7.93 17.47 -6.23
C ARG A 35 -8.57 16.15 -6.67
N ARG A 36 -9.14 16.13 -7.89
CA ARG A 36 -9.78 14.93 -8.45
C ARG A 36 -8.78 13.80 -8.68
N ILE A 37 -7.63 14.12 -9.26
CA ILE A 37 -6.56 13.14 -9.53
C ILE A 37 -6.04 12.55 -8.21
N ARG A 38 -5.70 13.39 -7.23
CA ARG A 38 -5.24 12.94 -5.91
C ARG A 38 -6.28 12.09 -5.19
N ALA A 39 -7.57 12.42 -5.30
CA ALA A 39 -8.64 11.60 -4.73
C ALA A 39 -8.65 10.18 -5.35
N LEU A 40 -8.60 10.09 -6.68
CA LEU A 40 -8.55 8.80 -7.39
C LEU A 40 -7.29 8.00 -7.04
N GLU A 41 -6.13 8.66 -6.95
CA GLU A 41 -4.88 8.01 -6.56
C GLU A 41 -4.93 7.47 -5.13
N ARG A 42 -5.50 8.23 -4.17
CA ARG A 42 -5.70 7.74 -2.79
C ARG A 42 -6.59 6.51 -2.76
N ASP A 43 -7.71 6.52 -3.48
CA ASP A 43 -8.66 5.40 -3.49
C ASP A 43 -8.02 4.16 -4.12
N LEU A 44 -7.23 4.34 -5.18
CA LEU A 44 -6.44 3.26 -5.78
C LEU A 44 -5.41 2.70 -4.81
N LEU A 45 -4.65 3.55 -4.12
CA LEU A 45 -3.64 3.14 -3.14
C LEU A 45 -4.27 2.38 -1.96
N LYS A 46 -5.43 2.84 -1.46
CA LYS A 46 -6.20 2.13 -0.41
C LYS A 46 -6.62 0.73 -0.87
N LYS A 47 -7.10 0.59 -2.11
CA LYS A 47 -7.47 -0.71 -2.67
C LYS A 47 -6.25 -1.63 -2.78
N LYS A 48 -5.13 -1.14 -3.31
CA LYS A 48 -3.88 -1.91 -3.40
C LYS A 48 -3.37 -2.33 -2.02
N ASN A 49 -3.38 -1.44 -1.03
CA ASN A 49 -2.96 -1.80 0.33
C ASN A 49 -3.86 -2.89 0.94
N LYS A 50 -5.17 -2.89 0.66
CA LYS A 50 -6.07 -3.97 1.09
C LYS A 50 -5.70 -5.31 0.47
N GLU A 51 -5.35 -5.33 -0.82
CA GLU A 51 -4.91 -6.54 -1.52
C GLU A 51 -3.55 -7.04 -1.01
N LEU A 52 -2.57 -6.13 -0.82
CA LEU A 52 -1.26 -6.48 -0.26
C LEU A 52 -1.37 -7.04 1.17
N ARG A 53 -2.23 -6.47 2.02
CA ARG A 53 -2.49 -6.99 3.37
C ARG A 53 -3.10 -8.39 3.35
N LYS A 54 -3.96 -8.70 2.38
CA LYS A 54 -4.48 -10.07 2.19
C LYS A 54 -3.37 -11.02 1.78
N LYS A 55 -2.52 -10.64 0.81
CA LYS A 55 -1.39 -11.45 0.36
C LYS A 55 -0.41 -11.74 1.50
N ILE A 56 -0.12 -10.74 2.34
CA ILE A 56 0.67 -10.92 3.57
C ILE A 56 0.04 -11.99 4.47
N LYS A 57 -1.27 -11.89 4.72
CA LYS A 57 -1.98 -12.86 5.57
C LYS A 57 -1.94 -14.27 4.98
N GLU A 58 -2.18 -14.42 3.68
CA GLU A 58 -2.10 -15.72 2.99
C GLU A 58 -0.69 -16.32 3.10
N LEU A 59 0.36 -15.51 2.92
CA LEU A 59 1.74 -15.95 3.09
C LEU A 59 2.09 -16.31 4.55
N GLU A 60 1.53 -15.60 5.54
CA GLU A 60 1.67 -15.90 6.96
C GLU A 60 0.92 -17.19 7.35
N ASP A 61 -0.29 -17.43 6.81
CA ASP A 61 -1.11 -18.64 7.06
C ASP A 61 -0.56 -19.90 6.34
N GLU A 62 0.20 -19.75 5.24
CA GLU A 62 0.90 -20.84 4.52
C GLU A 62 2.19 -21.33 5.21
N THR A 63 2.52 -20.82 6.40
CA THR A 63 3.77 -21.09 7.12
C THR A 63 3.54 -21.83 8.43
#